data_AF-A0A6C0DPU5-F1
#
_entry.id   AF-A0A6C0DPU5-F1
#
_cell.length_a   1.000
_cell.length_b   1.000
_cell.length_c   1.000
_cell.angle_alpha   90.00
_cell.angle_beta   90.00
_cell.angle_gamma   90.00
#
_symmetry.space_group_name_H-M   'P 1'
#
loop_
_entity.id
_entity.type
_entity.pdbx_description
1 polymer ?
#
loop_
_entity_poly.entity_id
_entity_poly.type
_entity_poly.pdbx_seq_one_letter_code
_entity_poly.pdbx_strand_id
1 'polypeptide(L)'
;MPKREIDYSNTIIYKFICKDDTIKETYIGHTTNFVQRKYTHKTACTKGWNASTTSADLVEIYSTILNHGGWENWDMIEIARCVCNDKKDALQKEQEYREHTEGSQRNEEDWDNQSDLSAQESMGSEDEQVSSVDANTIQTSKYYCDACKYNTNNRTDFKKHELTAKHKTNISKSATCSHCDKLFQNRAALWKHKQCCTEVPVAKTDSPAEYKLTGKESMKEILSEVIRQNNQQNAAFIENFTENFTEKFMEKFMEMSKQTTPTITNNTTNNNTVNNQFNLNVFLNEKCKNALNLADFINTLHVQVSDLVHTGKVGFVEGITTILLDKLREVDIYKRPLHCTDAKREIIYVKNANTWEKESDDKANMKRLVNIVARKNLAQLSRWAEENPDFLILDSKAYNEYIQIGMNSTGGTVEQQEKNIEKVVSNVLKSVTIDKHQERLSND
;
A
#
# COMPACT_ATOMS: atom_id res chain seq x y z
N MET A 1 -1.38 11.49 -22.29
CA MET A 1 -0.27 11.87 -21.40
C MET A 1 1.01 11.26 -21.93
N PRO A 2 2.15 11.97 -21.99
CA PRO A 2 3.42 11.32 -22.26
C PRO A 2 3.65 10.29 -21.14
N LYS A 3 3.93 9.03 -21.52
CA LYS A 3 4.32 7.99 -20.56
C LYS A 3 5.51 8.54 -19.78
N ARG A 4 5.41 8.64 -18.44
CA ARG A 4 6.60 8.96 -17.64
C ARG A 4 7.66 7.93 -17.99
N GLU A 5 8.84 8.42 -18.34
CA GLU A 5 9.97 7.57 -18.65
C GLU A 5 10.28 6.72 -17.41
N ILE A 6 10.35 5.40 -17.59
CA ILE A 6 10.63 4.46 -16.50
C ILE A 6 12.13 4.49 -16.28
N ASP A 7 12.55 4.76 -15.05
CA ASP A 7 13.96 4.71 -14.66
C ASP A 7 14.40 3.25 -14.44
N TYR A 8 15.29 2.76 -15.30
CA TYR A 8 15.85 1.41 -15.27
C TYR A 8 17.19 1.30 -14.54
N SER A 9 17.69 2.39 -13.95
CA SER A 9 19.00 2.41 -13.26
C SER A 9 19.06 1.49 -12.03
N ASN A 10 17.90 1.13 -11.47
CA ASN A 10 17.77 0.19 -10.36
C ASN A 10 16.96 -1.05 -10.77
N THR A 11 17.32 -1.68 -11.88
CA THR A 11 16.64 -2.87 -12.38
C THR A 11 16.96 -4.07 -11.47
N ILE A 12 15.92 -4.79 -11.08
CA ILE A 12 15.98 -5.99 -10.25
C ILE A 12 15.63 -7.18 -11.13
N ILE A 13 16.50 -8.18 -11.16
CA ILE A 13 16.21 -9.51 -11.73
C ILE A 13 15.73 -10.41 -10.60
N TYR A 14 14.60 -11.07 -10.82
CA TYR A 14 13.96 -11.94 -9.85
C TYR A 14 13.67 -13.31 -10.44
N LYS A 15 13.49 -14.29 -9.55
CA LYS A 15 13.11 -15.66 -9.88
C LYS A 15 11.96 -16.15 -9.00
N PHE A 16 11.10 -17.00 -9.56
CA PHE A 16 10.16 -17.81 -8.77
C PHE A 16 10.78 -19.16 -8.39
N ILE A 17 10.56 -19.55 -7.12
CA ILE A 17 11.01 -20.82 -6.57
C ILE A 17 9.83 -21.48 -5.87
N CYS A 18 9.52 -22.72 -6.23
CA CYS A 18 8.57 -23.53 -5.50
C CYS A 18 9.21 -23.99 -4.18
N LYS A 19 8.44 -24.00 -3.08
CA LYS A 19 8.92 -24.55 -1.79
C LYS A 19 9.05 -26.08 -1.81
N ASP A 20 8.48 -26.72 -2.83
CA ASP A 20 8.71 -28.12 -3.14
C ASP A 20 9.92 -28.25 -4.07
N ASP A 21 11.02 -28.78 -3.53
CA ASP A 21 12.30 -28.92 -4.23
C ASP A 21 12.25 -29.89 -5.43
N THR A 22 11.16 -30.65 -5.59
CA THR A 22 10.94 -31.53 -6.77
C THR A 22 10.48 -30.77 -8.01
N ILE A 23 9.90 -29.57 -7.83
CA ILE A 23 9.43 -28.71 -8.93
C ILE A 23 10.61 -27.85 -9.39
N LYS A 24 11.09 -28.08 -10.62
CA LYS A 24 12.28 -27.43 -11.18
C LYS A 24 11.95 -26.27 -12.11
N GLU A 25 10.67 -26.09 -12.42
CA GLU A 25 10.13 -25.01 -13.22
C GLU A 25 10.49 -23.66 -12.59
N THR A 26 11.04 -22.79 -13.41
CA THR A 26 11.58 -21.51 -12.99
C THR A 26 11.12 -20.45 -13.95
N TYR A 27 10.75 -19.28 -13.41
CA TYR A 27 10.51 -18.09 -14.21
C TYR A 27 11.45 -17.00 -13.74
N ILE A 28 12.09 -16.33 -14.70
CA ILE A 28 12.98 -15.20 -14.47
C ILE A 28 12.40 -13.98 -15.16
N GLY A 29 12.31 -12.89 -14.41
CA GLY A 29 11.81 -11.62 -14.90
C GLY A 29 12.59 -10.43 -14.35
N HIS A 30 12.36 -9.26 -14.92
CA HIS A 30 12.88 -7.99 -14.42
C HIS A 30 11.79 -7.02 -13.94
N THR A 31 12.17 -6.11 -13.04
CA THR A 31 11.33 -5.00 -12.58
C THR A 31 12.17 -3.88 -11.97
N THR A 32 11.64 -2.65 -12.00
CA THR A 32 12.21 -1.50 -11.27
C THR A 32 11.53 -1.29 -9.91
N ASN A 33 10.46 -2.04 -9.60
CA ASN A 33 9.75 -2.01 -8.32
C ASN A 33 9.32 -3.43 -7.92
N PHE A 34 10.16 -4.10 -7.13
CA PHE A 34 9.97 -5.48 -6.71
C PHE A 34 8.68 -5.70 -5.92
N VAL A 35 8.33 -4.78 -5.01
CA VAL A 35 7.13 -4.90 -4.15
C VAL A 35 5.87 -4.83 -5.00
N GLN A 36 5.78 -3.86 -5.90
CA GLN A 36 4.64 -3.69 -6.80
C GLN A 36 4.53 -4.88 -7.78
N ARG A 37 5.65 -5.35 -8.32
CA ARG A 37 5.69 -6.51 -9.21
C ARG A 37 5.22 -7.79 -8.51
N LYS A 38 5.69 -8.04 -7.29
CA LYS A 38 5.26 -9.17 -6.46
C LYS A 38 3.76 -9.15 -6.19
N TYR A 39 3.21 -7.99 -5.85
CA TYR A 39 1.77 -7.80 -5.68
C TYR A 39 0.99 -8.10 -6.96
N THR A 40 1.50 -7.68 -8.12
CA THR A 40 0.88 -7.91 -9.43
C THR A 40 0.79 -9.41 -9.74
N HIS A 41 1.89 -10.16 -9.56
CA HIS A 41 1.91 -11.61 -9.75
C HIS A 41 1.01 -12.35 -8.76
N LYS A 42 1.03 -11.99 -7.47
CA LYS A 42 0.12 -12.56 -6.46
C LYS A 42 -1.34 -12.36 -6.86
N THR A 43 -1.68 -11.16 -7.32
CA THR A 43 -3.04 -10.83 -7.73
C THR A 43 -3.45 -11.64 -8.97
N ALA A 44 -2.56 -11.79 -9.95
CA ALA A 44 -2.81 -12.63 -11.11
C ALA A 44 -3.07 -14.10 -10.73
N CYS A 45 -2.26 -14.68 -9.84
CA CYS A 45 -2.46 -16.06 -9.38
C CYS A 45 -3.70 -16.24 -8.48
N THR A 46 -4.24 -15.18 -7.87
CA THR A 46 -5.38 -15.31 -6.92
C THR A 46 -6.72 -14.89 -7.50
N LYS A 47 -6.73 -13.90 -8.41
CA LYS A 47 -7.94 -13.33 -9.02
C LYS A 47 -8.06 -13.66 -10.52
N GLY A 48 -7.06 -14.33 -11.09
CA GLY A 48 -6.95 -14.66 -12.50
C GLY A 48 -6.13 -13.65 -13.30
N TRP A 49 -5.65 -14.09 -14.45
CA TRP A 49 -4.94 -13.26 -15.45
C TRP A 49 -5.66 -13.34 -16.80
N ASN A 50 -5.43 -12.33 -17.65
CA ASN A 50 -5.92 -12.37 -19.03
C ASN A 50 -4.88 -13.07 -19.92
N ALA A 51 -5.20 -14.26 -20.41
CA ALA A 51 -4.33 -15.05 -21.27
C ALA A 51 -4.00 -14.37 -22.62
N SER A 52 -4.83 -13.42 -23.10
CA SER A 52 -4.59 -12.73 -24.38
C SER A 52 -3.62 -11.55 -24.28
N THR A 53 -3.35 -11.04 -23.07
CA THR A 53 -2.48 -9.88 -22.84
C THR A 53 -1.29 -10.20 -21.94
N THR A 54 -1.25 -11.39 -21.36
CA THR A 54 -0.14 -11.91 -20.56
C THR A 54 0.83 -12.63 -21.49
N SER A 55 2.14 -12.44 -21.31
CA SER A 55 3.13 -13.16 -22.12
C SER A 55 2.98 -14.67 -21.92
N ALA A 56 3.30 -15.46 -22.95
CA ALA A 56 3.20 -16.92 -22.90
C ALA A 56 3.92 -17.50 -21.67
N ASP A 57 5.16 -17.06 -21.42
CA ASP A 57 5.97 -17.48 -20.27
C ASP A 57 5.30 -17.19 -18.92
N LEU A 58 4.56 -16.08 -18.83
CA LEU A 58 3.83 -15.71 -17.61
C LEU A 58 2.55 -16.53 -17.45
N VAL A 59 1.85 -16.83 -18.55
CA VAL A 59 0.67 -17.71 -18.54
C VAL A 59 1.07 -19.11 -18.10
N GLU A 60 2.18 -19.62 -18.62
CA GLU A 60 2.72 -20.94 -18.27
C GLU A 60 3.07 -20.99 -16.79
N ILE A 61 3.89 -20.05 -16.29
CA ILE A 61 4.29 -20.10 -14.89
C ILE A 61 3.13 -19.88 -13.92
N TYR A 62 2.14 -19.04 -14.25
CA TYR A 62 0.96 -18.89 -13.39
C TYR A 62 0.13 -20.18 -13.32
N SER A 63 0.02 -20.90 -14.44
CA SER A 63 -0.64 -22.20 -14.47
C SER A 63 0.11 -23.20 -13.60
N THR A 64 1.45 -23.24 -13.69
CA THR A 64 2.31 -24.06 -12.83
C THR A 64 2.15 -23.70 -11.36
N ILE A 65 2.18 -22.41 -11.01
CA ILE A 65 1.99 -21.95 -9.61
C ILE A 65 0.65 -22.44 -9.07
N LEU A 66 -0.43 -22.32 -9.84
CA LEU A 66 -1.76 -22.79 -9.42
C LEU A 66 -1.81 -24.31 -9.22
N ASN A 67 -1.20 -25.08 -10.11
CA ASN A 67 -1.18 -26.55 -10.04
C ASN A 67 -0.32 -27.08 -8.89
N HIS A 68 0.69 -26.31 -8.47
CA HIS A 68 1.65 -26.71 -7.44
C HIS A 68 1.48 -25.89 -6.15
N GLY A 69 0.28 -25.90 -5.58
CA GLY A 69 -0.01 -25.37 -4.23
C GLY A 69 -0.33 -23.87 -4.16
N GLY A 70 -0.49 -23.21 -5.31
CA GLY A 70 -0.85 -21.80 -5.39
C GLY A 70 0.25 -20.86 -4.90
N TRP A 71 -0.02 -19.56 -4.91
CA TRP A 71 0.98 -18.53 -4.60
C TRP A 71 1.70 -18.71 -3.26
N GLU A 72 1.02 -19.24 -2.24
CA GLU A 72 1.61 -19.43 -0.90
C GLU A 72 2.68 -20.54 -0.87
N ASN A 73 2.70 -21.43 -1.87
CA ASN A 73 3.73 -22.47 -2.03
C ASN A 73 4.95 -22.00 -2.87
N TRP A 74 4.96 -20.73 -3.29
CA TRP A 74 6.01 -20.18 -4.16
C TRP A 74 6.59 -18.90 -3.57
N ASP A 75 7.90 -18.73 -3.75
CA ASP A 75 8.63 -17.54 -3.36
C ASP A 75 9.14 -16.79 -4.59
N MET A 76 8.84 -15.48 -4.63
CA MET A 76 9.51 -14.54 -5.54
C MET A 76 10.71 -13.96 -4.81
N ILE A 77 11.90 -14.27 -5.31
CA ILE A 77 13.18 -13.84 -4.74
C ILE A 77 13.94 -12.95 -5.72
N GLU A 78 14.69 -12.01 -5.17
CA GLU A 78 15.67 -11.23 -5.93
C GLU A 78 16.94 -12.07 -6.13
N ILE A 79 17.42 -12.13 -7.37
CA ILE A 79 18.66 -12.86 -7.71
C ILE A 79 19.79 -11.92 -8.14
N ALA A 80 19.46 -10.73 -8.64
CA ALA A 80 20.45 -9.71 -8.98
C ALA A 80 19.87 -8.30 -9.05
N ARG A 81 20.75 -7.31 -8.93
CA ARG A 81 20.48 -5.91 -9.29
C ARG A 81 21.43 -5.48 -10.39
N CYS A 82 20.91 -4.77 -11.38
CA CYS A 82 21.66 -4.27 -12.52
C CYS A 82 21.28 -2.82 -12.81
N VAL A 83 22.27 -2.06 -13.27
CA VAL A 83 22.06 -0.70 -13.79
C VAL A 83 21.76 -0.85 -15.27
N CYS A 84 20.53 -0.55 -15.68
CA CYS A 84 20.10 -0.63 -17.07
C CYS A 84 19.72 0.76 -17.58
N ASN A 85 20.05 1.05 -18.83
CA ASN A 85 19.78 2.36 -19.42
C ASN A 85 18.31 2.49 -19.85
N ASP A 86 17.72 1.39 -20.30
CA ASP A 86 16.35 1.35 -20.79
C ASP A 86 15.73 -0.05 -20.65
N LYS A 87 14.49 -0.20 -21.12
CA LYS A 87 13.77 -1.47 -21.12
C LYS A 87 14.45 -2.56 -21.94
N LYS A 88 15.11 -2.22 -23.04
CA LYS A 88 15.75 -3.18 -23.94
C LYS A 88 16.98 -3.79 -23.26
N ASP A 89 17.76 -2.97 -22.59
CA ASP A 89 18.91 -3.38 -21.78
C ASP A 89 18.46 -4.30 -20.61
N ALA A 90 17.38 -3.94 -19.91
CA ALA A 90 16.81 -4.78 -18.87
C ALA A 90 16.31 -6.15 -19.38
N LEU A 91 15.71 -6.18 -20.58
CA LEU A 91 15.29 -7.44 -21.24
C LEU A 91 16.49 -8.29 -21.66
N GLN A 92 17.58 -7.67 -22.12
CA GLN A 92 18.82 -8.40 -22.44
C GLN A 92 19.42 -9.04 -21.19
N LYS A 93 19.45 -8.31 -20.07
CA LYS A 93 19.88 -8.86 -18.77
C LYS A 93 18.99 -10.00 -18.32
N GLU A 94 17.67 -9.85 -18.41
CA GLU A 94 16.72 -10.92 -18.10
C GLU A 94 17.01 -12.20 -18.92
N GLN A 95 17.29 -12.05 -20.21
CA GLN A 95 17.64 -13.15 -21.10
C GLN A 95 18.97 -13.82 -20.72
N GLU A 96 20.01 -13.05 -20.40
CA GLU A 96 21.29 -13.58 -19.92
C GLU A 96 21.08 -14.47 -18.67
N TYR A 97 20.28 -14.02 -17.71
CA TYR A 97 20.00 -14.80 -16.49
C TYR A 97 19.14 -16.05 -16.76
N ARG A 98 18.22 -16.01 -17.74
CA ARG A 98 17.51 -17.21 -18.21
C ARG A 98 18.48 -18.26 -18.76
N GLU A 99 19.36 -17.85 -19.67
CA GLU A 99 20.34 -18.73 -20.32
C GLU A 99 21.34 -19.33 -19.32
N HIS A 100 21.80 -18.56 -18.32
CA HIS A 100 22.68 -19.08 -17.26
C HIS A 100 21.97 -20.11 -16.37
N THR A 101 20.68 -19.91 -16.08
CA THR A 101 19.88 -20.80 -15.24
C THR A 101 19.54 -22.09 -15.99
N GLU A 102 19.11 -22.00 -17.25
CA GLU A 102 18.84 -23.15 -18.12
C GLU A 102 20.12 -23.91 -18.49
N GLY A 103 21.23 -23.22 -18.74
CA GLY A 103 22.53 -23.84 -19.01
C GLY A 103 23.09 -24.58 -17.80
N SER A 104 22.79 -24.12 -16.59
CA SER A 104 23.11 -24.85 -15.35
C SER A 104 22.21 -26.08 -15.14
N GLN A 105 20.96 -26.06 -15.62
CA GLN A 105 20.04 -27.21 -15.60
C GLN A 105 20.38 -28.26 -16.68
N ARG A 106 20.71 -27.85 -17.92
CA ARG A 106 21.10 -28.78 -19.02
C ARG A 106 22.41 -29.51 -18.74
N ASN A 107 23.38 -28.86 -18.11
CA ASN A 107 24.63 -29.53 -17.72
C ASN A 107 24.44 -30.59 -16.61
N GLU A 108 23.30 -30.58 -15.89
CA GLU A 108 22.91 -31.67 -14.99
C GLU A 108 22.17 -32.81 -15.71
N GLU A 109 21.46 -32.53 -16.81
CA GLU A 109 20.67 -33.52 -17.57
C GLU A 109 21.46 -34.24 -18.68
N ASP A 110 22.48 -33.62 -19.28
CA ASP A 110 23.28 -34.23 -20.35
C ASP A 110 24.21 -35.37 -19.88
N TRP A 111 24.41 -35.53 -18.57
CA TRP A 111 25.18 -36.67 -18.03
C TRP A 111 24.39 -37.97 -17.93
N ASP A 112 23.06 -37.91 -18.03
CA ASP A 112 22.19 -39.09 -17.95
C ASP A 112 21.85 -39.68 -19.33
N ASN A 113 22.16 -38.99 -20.44
CA ASN A 113 21.77 -39.42 -21.81
C ASN A 113 22.91 -39.78 -22.78
N GLN A 114 24.15 -39.93 -22.32
CA GLN A 114 25.21 -40.59 -23.10
C GLN A 114 25.59 -41.94 -22.49
N SER A 115 24.67 -42.89 -22.56
CA SER A 115 24.96 -44.31 -22.35
C SER A 115 24.24 -45.20 -23.37
N ASP A 116 24.39 -44.90 -24.66
CA ASP A 116 24.45 -45.94 -25.71
C ASP A 116 24.72 -45.31 -27.08
N LEU A 117 26.00 -45.28 -27.47
CA LEU A 117 26.52 -45.69 -28.78
C LEU A 117 28.02 -45.38 -28.80
N SER A 118 28.78 -46.44 -29.00
CA SER A 118 30.23 -46.54 -28.97
C SER A 118 30.94 -45.77 -30.08
N ALA A 119 32.14 -45.28 -29.72
CA ALA A 119 33.36 -45.24 -30.53
C ALA A 119 33.35 -44.43 -31.83
N GLN A 120 34.16 -43.36 -31.87
CA GLN A 120 35.45 -43.34 -32.59
C GLN A 120 36.04 -41.91 -32.60
N GLU A 121 37.33 -41.83 -32.23
CA GLU A 121 38.37 -40.99 -32.85
C GLU A 121 38.20 -39.46 -32.84
N SER A 122 39.22 -38.61 -32.90
CA SER A 122 40.64 -38.58 -32.56
C SER A 122 41.09 -37.18 -33.01
N MET A 123 42.01 -36.55 -32.26
CA MET A 123 43.06 -35.64 -32.75
C MET A 123 42.67 -34.38 -33.55
N GLY A 124 43.23 -33.24 -33.13
CA GLY A 124 43.32 -32.06 -34.00
C GLY A 124 43.62 -30.76 -33.27
N SER A 125 44.86 -30.63 -32.80
CA SER A 125 45.52 -29.36 -32.45
C SER A 125 45.53 -28.38 -33.63
N GLU A 126 45.35 -27.09 -33.38
CA GLU A 126 46.42 -26.07 -33.46
C GLU A 126 45.87 -24.65 -33.28
N ASP A 127 46.65 -23.89 -32.52
CA ASP A 127 46.49 -22.50 -32.14
C ASP A 127 46.62 -21.53 -33.32
N GLU A 128 45.99 -20.35 -33.24
CA GLU A 128 46.74 -19.09 -33.27
C GLU A 128 45.96 -17.90 -32.70
N GLN A 129 46.72 -16.99 -32.09
CA GLN A 129 46.38 -16.02 -31.07
C GLN A 129 45.66 -14.75 -31.56
N VAL A 130 45.10 -13.96 -30.63
CA VAL A 130 45.61 -12.61 -30.25
C VAL A 130 44.78 -11.99 -29.09
N SER A 131 45.47 -11.65 -27.99
CA SER A 131 45.33 -10.56 -26.97
C SER A 131 43.94 -9.96 -26.66
N SER A 132 43.51 -9.57 -25.45
CA SER A 132 44.16 -9.17 -24.18
C SER A 132 43.10 -8.89 -23.09
N VAL A 133 43.60 -8.69 -21.85
CA VAL A 133 43.06 -7.97 -20.68
C VAL A 133 42.36 -8.78 -19.56
N ASP A 134 43.01 -8.74 -18.39
CA ASP A 134 42.71 -9.44 -17.13
C ASP A 134 41.49 -8.91 -16.35
N ALA A 135 40.75 -9.85 -15.73
CA ALA A 135 39.86 -9.60 -14.59
C ALA A 135 40.03 -10.71 -13.53
N ASN A 136 40.43 -10.29 -12.33
CA ASN A 136 40.73 -11.14 -11.16
C ASN A 136 39.42 -11.68 -10.55
N THR A 137 39.19 -12.99 -10.64
CA THR A 137 37.95 -13.67 -10.20
C THR A 137 38.11 -14.24 -8.78
N ILE A 138 37.21 -13.85 -7.86
CA ILE A 138 37.08 -14.48 -6.54
C ILE A 138 36.35 -15.82 -6.73
N GLN A 139 37.08 -16.92 -6.55
CA GLN A 139 36.56 -18.26 -6.78
C GLN A 139 35.75 -18.77 -5.57
N THR A 140 34.44 -18.95 -5.74
CA THR A 140 33.52 -19.42 -4.69
C THR A 140 33.34 -20.95 -4.72
N SER A 141 33.67 -21.59 -3.60
CA SER A 141 33.24 -22.90 -3.07
C SER A 141 31.90 -23.51 -3.56
N LYS A 142 31.80 -24.33 -4.61
CA LYS A 142 30.51 -24.92 -5.08
C LYS A 142 29.83 -25.91 -4.12
N TYR A 143 30.57 -26.60 -3.24
CA TYR A 143 30.03 -27.63 -2.35
C TYR A 143 30.43 -27.39 -0.90
N TYR A 144 29.47 -27.48 0.02
CA TYR A 144 29.65 -27.19 1.45
C TYR A 144 28.90 -28.18 2.34
N CYS A 145 29.57 -28.72 3.36
CA CYS A 145 28.98 -29.65 4.32
C CYS A 145 28.82 -28.97 5.68
N ASP A 146 27.59 -28.79 6.15
CA ASP A 146 27.32 -28.14 7.44
C ASP A 146 27.75 -28.96 8.65
N ALA A 147 27.61 -30.29 8.58
CA ALA A 147 27.97 -31.19 9.67
C ALA A 147 29.50 -31.27 9.91
N CYS A 148 30.31 -30.92 8.91
CA CYS A 148 31.77 -31.03 8.98
C CYS A 148 32.53 -29.74 8.64
N LYS A 149 31.82 -28.69 8.20
CA LYS A 149 32.35 -27.40 7.73
C LYS A 149 33.41 -27.55 6.64
N TYR A 150 33.28 -28.61 5.83
CA TYR A 150 34.14 -28.91 4.69
C TYR A 150 33.59 -28.23 3.44
N ASN A 151 34.46 -27.61 2.63
CA ASN A 151 34.08 -27.01 1.36
C ASN A 151 35.05 -27.41 0.25
N THR A 152 34.52 -27.55 -0.97
CA THR A 152 35.30 -27.88 -2.16
C THR A 152 34.55 -27.41 -3.40
N ASN A 153 35.27 -27.15 -4.49
CA ASN A 153 34.68 -26.91 -5.80
C ASN A 153 34.44 -28.22 -6.59
N ASN A 154 34.96 -29.35 -6.08
CA ASN A 154 34.93 -30.64 -6.73
C ASN A 154 33.89 -31.57 -6.08
N ARG A 155 32.85 -31.92 -6.85
CA ARG A 155 31.74 -32.80 -6.43
C ARG A 155 32.23 -34.19 -6.01
N THR A 156 33.22 -34.73 -6.70
CA THR A 156 33.76 -36.07 -6.42
C THR A 156 34.41 -36.11 -5.06
N ASP A 157 35.13 -35.05 -4.69
CA ASP A 157 35.76 -34.95 -3.37
C ASP A 157 34.72 -34.68 -2.28
N PHE A 158 33.65 -33.96 -2.59
CA PHE A 158 32.52 -33.79 -1.68
C PHE A 158 31.76 -35.11 -1.42
N LYS A 159 31.50 -35.91 -2.45
CA LYS A 159 30.91 -37.26 -2.29
C LYS A 159 31.83 -38.18 -1.51
N LYS A 160 33.14 -38.16 -1.78
CA LYS A 160 34.13 -38.88 -0.95
C LYS A 160 34.07 -38.41 0.49
N HIS A 161 33.92 -37.11 0.74
CA HIS A 161 33.75 -36.53 2.07
C HIS A 161 32.53 -37.09 2.80
N GLU A 162 31.36 -37.18 2.16
CA GLU A 162 30.13 -37.75 2.74
C GLU A 162 30.28 -39.23 3.14
N LEU A 163 31.11 -39.96 2.40
CA LEU A 163 31.38 -41.37 2.68
C LEU A 163 32.39 -41.58 3.81
N THR A 164 33.09 -40.52 4.25
CA THR A 164 34.08 -40.63 5.32
C THR A 164 33.44 -41.04 6.65
N ALA A 165 34.15 -41.88 7.42
CA ALA A 165 33.73 -42.25 8.77
C ALA A 165 33.53 -41.02 9.68
N LYS A 166 34.27 -39.93 9.44
CA LYS A 166 34.14 -38.65 10.15
C LYS A 166 32.79 -37.98 9.91
N HIS A 167 32.30 -37.96 8.66
CA HIS A 167 30.99 -37.41 8.32
C HIS A 167 29.85 -38.20 8.94
N LYS A 168 29.90 -39.54 8.80
CA LYS A 168 28.88 -40.45 9.35
C LYS A 168 28.75 -40.35 10.89
N THR A 169 29.86 -40.10 11.59
CA THR A 169 29.88 -39.92 13.05
C THR A 169 29.32 -38.57 13.51
N ASN A 170 29.35 -37.54 12.66
CA ASN A 170 28.80 -36.22 12.98
C ASN A 170 27.27 -36.16 12.77
N ILE A 171 26.74 -36.90 11.80
CA ILE A 171 25.29 -37.01 11.57
C ILE A 171 24.59 -37.78 12.69
N SER A 172 25.20 -38.86 13.19
CA SER A 172 24.61 -39.72 14.22
C SER A 172 24.43 -39.05 15.59
N LYS A 173 24.98 -37.85 15.79
CA LYS A 173 24.84 -37.05 17.02
C LYS A 173 23.67 -36.04 16.97
N SER A 174 22.91 -35.98 15.88
CA SER A 174 21.78 -35.06 15.70
C SER A 174 20.46 -35.61 16.27
N ALA A 175 19.52 -34.73 16.66
CA ALA A 175 18.26 -35.07 17.33
C ALA A 175 17.02 -34.57 16.57
N THR A 176 15.96 -35.39 16.51
CA THR A 176 14.76 -35.16 15.66
C THR A 176 13.52 -34.73 16.46
N CYS A 177 12.64 -33.89 15.88
CA CYS A 177 11.39 -33.46 16.51
C CYS A 177 10.24 -34.45 16.30
N SER A 178 9.59 -34.88 17.38
CA SER A 178 8.50 -35.87 17.35
C SER A 178 7.15 -35.35 16.83
N HIS A 179 7.02 -34.06 16.52
CA HIS A 179 5.78 -33.46 16.03
C HIS A 179 5.82 -33.09 14.54
N CYS A 180 7.03 -32.93 13.97
CA CYS A 180 7.21 -32.52 12.56
C CYS A 180 8.42 -33.18 11.88
N ASP A 181 9.07 -34.13 12.54
CA ASP A 181 10.19 -34.96 12.07
C ASP A 181 11.45 -34.24 11.56
N LYS A 182 11.62 -32.93 11.88
CA LYS A 182 12.84 -32.17 11.53
C LYS A 182 14.07 -32.54 12.37
N LEU A 183 15.26 -32.59 11.75
CA LEU A 183 16.56 -32.93 12.35
C LEU A 183 17.33 -31.69 12.83
N PHE A 184 17.90 -31.77 14.04
CA PHE A 184 18.63 -30.66 14.67
C PHE A 184 20.02 -31.10 15.15
N GLN A 185 21.00 -30.22 14.97
CA GLN A 185 22.42 -30.48 15.28
C GLN A 185 22.67 -30.84 16.75
N ASN A 186 21.81 -30.42 17.67
CA ASN A 186 21.89 -30.76 19.09
C ASN A 186 20.51 -30.65 19.77
N ARG A 187 20.41 -31.19 20.99
CA ARG A 187 19.18 -31.17 21.79
C ARG A 187 18.70 -29.75 22.14
N ALA A 188 19.59 -28.76 22.22
CA ALA A 188 19.22 -27.39 22.53
C ALA A 188 18.47 -26.71 21.36
N ALA A 189 18.91 -26.95 20.12
CA ALA A 189 18.22 -26.48 18.92
C ALA A 189 16.84 -27.12 18.76
N LEU A 190 16.72 -28.42 19.06
CA LEU A 190 15.44 -29.11 19.08
C LEU A 190 14.50 -28.55 20.16
N TRP A 191 15.01 -28.24 21.36
CA TRP A 191 14.19 -27.69 22.43
C TRP A 191 13.59 -26.32 22.07
N LYS A 192 14.37 -25.44 21.44
CA LYS A 192 13.86 -24.14 20.95
C LYS A 192 12.76 -24.31 19.91
N HIS A 193 12.93 -25.25 18.98
CA HIS A 193 11.93 -25.56 17.96
C HIS A 193 10.62 -26.09 18.58
N LYS A 194 10.70 -26.95 19.61
CA LYS A 194 9.52 -27.47 20.31
C LYS A 194 8.64 -26.40 20.97
N GLN A 195 9.19 -25.22 21.28
CA GLN A 195 8.42 -24.13 21.89
C GLN A 195 7.49 -23.42 20.90
N CYS A 196 7.66 -23.62 19.60
CA CYS A 196 6.93 -22.89 18.55
C CYS A 196 6.12 -23.80 17.61
N CYS A 197 6.10 -25.10 17.85
CA CYS A 197 5.46 -26.10 16.97
C CYS A 197 3.99 -26.32 17.40
N THR A 198 3.01 -25.92 16.57
CA THR A 198 1.58 -25.79 16.97
C THR A 198 0.55 -26.41 16.02
N GLU A 199 0.89 -27.33 15.13
CA GLU A 199 -0.12 -27.95 14.24
C GLU A 199 -0.80 -29.19 14.84
N VAL A 200 -2.13 -29.26 14.71
CA VAL A 200 -3.02 -30.38 15.12
C VAL A 200 -3.23 -31.31 13.91
N PRO A 201 -3.24 -32.65 14.06
CA PRO A 201 -3.26 -33.57 12.92
C PRO A 201 -4.64 -33.65 12.24
N VAL A 202 -4.68 -33.45 10.92
CA VAL A 202 -5.85 -33.72 10.06
C VAL A 202 -5.76 -35.14 9.51
N ALA A 203 -6.80 -35.94 9.77
CA ALA A 203 -6.96 -37.28 9.20
C ALA A 203 -7.34 -37.22 7.71
N LYS A 204 -6.71 -38.08 6.91
CA LYS A 204 -6.91 -38.23 5.47
C LYS A 204 -8.24 -38.93 5.17
N THR A 205 -8.99 -38.46 4.18
CA THR A 205 -9.90 -39.32 3.38
C THR A 205 -9.81 -38.94 1.91
N ASP A 206 -9.72 -39.99 1.07
CA ASP A 206 -9.42 -39.96 -0.35
C ASP A 206 -10.67 -39.84 -1.26
N SER A 207 -10.42 -39.30 -2.45
CA SER A 207 -11.07 -39.58 -3.75
C SER A 207 -12.02 -38.51 -4.36
N PRO A 208 -11.96 -38.26 -5.69
CA PRO A 208 -12.51 -37.08 -6.35
C PRO A 208 -13.87 -37.34 -7.05
N ALA A 209 -14.79 -36.38 -6.94
CA ALA A 209 -16.03 -36.35 -7.73
C ALA A 209 -16.07 -35.11 -8.64
N GLU A 210 -16.35 -35.33 -9.92
CA GLU A 210 -16.66 -34.31 -10.92
C GLU A 210 -17.81 -33.40 -10.47
N TYR A 211 -17.69 -32.07 -10.67
CA TYR A 211 -18.80 -31.15 -10.47
C TYR A 211 -19.09 -30.32 -11.73
N LYS A 212 -20.33 -30.46 -12.23
CA LYS A 212 -20.91 -29.65 -13.32
C LYS A 212 -21.25 -28.24 -12.83
N LEU A 213 -20.99 -27.25 -13.68
CA LEU A 213 -21.31 -25.83 -13.44
C LEU A 213 -22.82 -25.56 -13.32
N THR A 214 -23.24 -25.01 -12.17
CA THR A 214 -24.47 -24.23 -11.99
C THR A 214 -24.15 -22.99 -11.13
N GLY A 215 -23.52 -21.97 -11.72
CA GLY A 215 -22.89 -20.86 -10.95
C GLY A 215 -23.38 -19.43 -11.25
N LYS A 216 -24.35 -19.22 -12.14
CA LYS A 216 -24.73 -17.85 -12.55
C LYS A 216 -25.68 -17.13 -11.60
N GLU A 217 -26.55 -17.84 -10.88
CA GLU A 217 -27.50 -17.20 -9.93
C GLU A 217 -26.86 -17.00 -8.54
N SER A 218 -26.06 -17.97 -8.08
CA SER A 218 -25.37 -17.90 -6.79
C SER A 218 -24.32 -16.77 -6.70
N MET A 219 -23.67 -16.39 -7.81
CA MET A 219 -22.61 -15.38 -7.81
C MET A 219 -23.14 -13.95 -7.63
N LYS A 220 -24.36 -13.66 -8.11
CA LYS A 220 -25.03 -12.37 -7.85
C LYS A 220 -25.42 -12.25 -6.38
N GLU A 221 -25.92 -13.33 -5.78
CA GLU A 221 -26.29 -13.35 -4.36
C GLU A 221 -25.06 -13.21 -3.46
N ILE A 222 -23.97 -13.92 -3.78
CA ILE A 222 -22.70 -13.81 -3.03
C ILE A 222 -22.07 -12.43 -3.20
N LEU A 223 -22.08 -11.83 -4.40
CA LEU A 223 -21.54 -10.49 -4.62
C LEU A 223 -22.39 -9.41 -3.94
N SER A 224 -23.71 -9.57 -3.96
CA SER A 224 -24.64 -8.69 -3.22
C SER A 224 -24.42 -8.80 -1.71
N GLU A 225 -24.19 -10.02 -1.22
CA GLU A 225 -23.91 -10.30 0.18
C GLU A 225 -22.53 -9.78 0.61
N VAL A 226 -21.51 -9.84 -0.25
CA VAL A 226 -20.17 -9.26 0.01
C VAL A 226 -20.23 -7.73 0.03
N ILE A 227 -20.96 -7.09 -0.90
CA ILE A 227 -21.15 -5.63 -0.87
C ILE A 227 -21.95 -5.22 0.37
N ARG A 228 -22.98 -5.99 0.73
CA ARG A 228 -23.77 -5.79 1.95
C ARG A 228 -22.92 -5.95 3.21
N GLN A 229 -22.09 -6.99 3.30
CA GLN A 229 -21.19 -7.24 4.42
C GLN A 229 -20.08 -6.20 4.50
N ASN A 230 -19.53 -5.73 3.37
CA ASN A 230 -18.51 -4.68 3.35
C ASN A 230 -19.10 -3.32 3.76
N ASN A 231 -20.31 -2.99 3.29
CA ASN A 231 -21.05 -1.81 3.74
C ASN A 231 -21.45 -1.90 5.22
N GLN A 232 -21.83 -3.09 5.71
CA GLN A 232 -22.15 -3.34 7.11
C GLN A 232 -20.92 -3.31 8.02
N GLN A 233 -19.76 -3.79 7.54
CA GLN A 233 -18.47 -3.68 8.25
C GLN A 233 -17.97 -2.23 8.28
N ASN A 234 -18.13 -1.47 7.19
CA ASN A 234 -17.81 -0.05 7.16
C ASN A 234 -18.77 0.76 8.03
N ALA A 235 -20.07 0.42 8.04
CA ALA A 235 -21.05 1.03 8.93
C ALA A 235 -20.78 0.70 10.40
N ALA A 236 -20.50 -0.56 10.74
CA ALA A 236 -20.15 -0.96 12.10
C ALA A 236 -18.80 -0.39 12.55
N PHE A 237 -17.82 -0.22 11.66
CA PHE A 237 -16.57 0.47 11.96
C PHE A 237 -16.80 1.98 12.19
N ILE A 238 -17.64 2.62 11.37
CA ILE A 238 -18.02 4.03 11.53
C ILE A 238 -18.85 4.23 12.80
N GLU A 239 -19.80 3.34 13.11
CA GLU A 239 -20.67 3.39 14.29
C GLU A 239 -19.86 3.12 15.55
N ASN A 240 -19.03 2.08 15.58
CA ASN A 240 -18.17 1.75 16.72
C ASN A 240 -17.08 2.83 16.94
N PHE A 241 -16.59 3.50 15.89
CA PHE A 241 -15.68 4.65 15.99
C PHE A 241 -16.41 5.95 16.37
N THR A 242 -17.66 6.14 15.94
CA THR A 242 -18.46 7.32 16.28
C THR A 242 -19.00 7.21 17.70
N GLU A 243 -19.58 6.09 18.12
CA GLU A 243 -20.11 5.85 19.47
C GLU A 243 -18.99 5.83 20.52
N ASN A 244 -17.91 5.04 20.36
CA ASN A 244 -16.81 5.03 21.34
C ASN A 244 -16.11 6.38 21.46
N PHE A 245 -16.06 7.17 20.39
CA PHE A 245 -15.46 8.50 20.43
C PHE A 245 -16.43 9.52 21.04
N THR A 246 -17.72 9.45 20.73
CA THR A 246 -18.70 10.43 21.24
C THR A 246 -19.00 10.21 22.73
N GLU A 247 -19.07 8.95 23.19
CA GLU A 247 -19.36 8.59 24.59
C GLU A 247 -18.17 8.89 25.51
N LYS A 248 -16.95 8.42 25.15
CA LYS A 248 -15.72 8.69 25.93
C LYS A 248 -15.32 10.17 25.92
N PHE A 249 -15.67 10.89 24.85
CA PHE A 249 -15.48 12.34 24.78
C PHE A 249 -16.51 13.10 25.63
N MET A 250 -17.78 12.70 25.63
CA MET A 250 -18.80 13.31 26.52
C MET A 250 -18.49 13.08 28.01
N GLU A 251 -17.95 11.91 28.37
CA GLU A 251 -17.54 11.58 29.73
C GLU A 251 -16.37 12.46 30.19
N LYS A 252 -15.33 12.60 29.35
CA LYS A 252 -14.18 13.49 29.60
C LYS A 252 -14.58 14.98 29.63
N PHE A 253 -15.55 15.35 28.81
CA PHE A 253 -16.11 16.70 28.72
C PHE A 253 -16.92 17.08 29.98
N MET A 254 -17.74 16.16 30.52
CA MET A 254 -18.46 16.36 31.79
C MET A 254 -17.53 16.42 33.01
N GLU A 255 -16.34 15.82 32.94
CA GLU A 255 -15.33 15.89 34.00
C GLU A 255 -14.57 17.24 33.97
N MET A 256 -14.31 17.79 32.78
CA MET A 256 -13.69 19.10 32.59
C MET A 256 -14.64 20.28 32.89
N SER A 257 -15.94 20.15 32.61
CA SER A 257 -16.92 21.21 32.89
C SER A 257 -17.18 21.42 34.40
N LYS A 258 -16.74 20.49 35.26
CA LYS A 258 -16.86 20.61 36.73
C LYS A 258 -15.73 21.41 37.38
N GLN A 259 -14.69 21.81 36.63
CA GLN A 259 -13.48 22.44 37.20
C GLN A 259 -13.26 23.91 36.80
N THR A 260 -14.19 24.58 36.14
CA THR A 260 -14.05 26.00 35.79
C THR A 260 -15.07 26.86 36.51
N THR A 261 -14.69 27.38 37.68
CA THR A 261 -15.33 28.57 38.25
C THR A 261 -14.88 29.79 37.44
N PRO A 262 -15.79 30.58 36.83
CA PRO A 262 -15.39 31.78 36.11
C PRO A 262 -15.10 32.90 37.12
N THR A 263 -13.83 33.23 37.30
CA THR A 263 -13.44 34.47 37.96
C THR A 263 -13.72 35.64 37.00
N ILE A 264 -14.83 36.33 37.22
CA ILE A 264 -15.19 37.56 36.49
C ILE A 264 -14.29 38.68 36.99
N THR A 265 -13.30 39.09 36.18
CA THR A 265 -12.49 40.29 36.43
C THR A 265 -13.02 41.43 35.57
N ASN A 266 -13.90 42.26 36.12
CA ASN A 266 -14.38 43.47 35.48
C ASN A 266 -13.30 44.57 35.56
N ASN A 267 -12.53 44.77 34.48
CA ASN A 267 -11.77 46.00 34.29
C ASN A 267 -12.55 46.94 33.37
N THR A 268 -13.21 47.92 33.97
CA THR A 268 -13.85 49.03 33.24
C THR A 268 -12.87 50.19 33.21
N THR A 269 -12.36 50.55 32.03
CA THR A 269 -11.66 51.82 31.81
C THR A 269 -12.32 52.51 30.62
N ASN A 270 -13.21 53.45 30.92
CA ASN A 270 -13.85 54.32 29.94
C ASN A 270 -12.81 55.32 29.42
N ASN A 271 -12.43 55.20 28.15
CA ASN A 271 -11.86 56.29 27.38
C ASN A 271 -12.74 56.51 26.16
N ASN A 272 -13.47 57.63 26.16
CA ASN A 272 -14.37 58.04 25.11
C ASN A 272 -13.56 58.76 24.04
N THR A 273 -12.95 57.99 23.14
CA THR A 273 -12.51 58.45 21.82
C THR A 273 -13.36 57.69 20.82
N VAL A 274 -14.17 58.40 20.02
CA VAL A 274 -14.95 57.81 18.93
C VAL A 274 -13.96 57.22 17.93
N ASN A 275 -13.65 55.95 18.10
CA ASN A 275 -12.79 55.19 17.23
C ASN A 275 -13.69 54.10 16.65
N ASN A 276 -14.10 54.23 15.38
CA ASN A 276 -14.82 53.23 14.60
C ASN A 276 -13.92 52.00 14.33
N GLN A 277 -13.33 51.44 15.38
CA GLN A 277 -12.49 50.26 15.32
C GLN A 277 -13.40 49.02 15.39
N PHE A 278 -13.24 48.14 14.41
CA PHE A 278 -13.95 46.87 14.32
C PHE A 278 -13.95 46.12 15.66
N ASN A 279 -15.13 45.89 16.25
CA ASN A 279 -15.31 45.14 17.48
C ASN A 279 -15.74 43.71 17.16
N LEU A 280 -14.81 42.77 17.36
CA LEU A 280 -15.04 41.35 17.08
C LEU A 280 -16.19 40.76 17.90
N ASN A 281 -16.31 41.12 19.17
CA ASN A 281 -17.33 40.56 20.05
C ASN A 281 -18.74 40.97 19.61
N VAL A 282 -18.91 42.21 19.13
CA VAL A 282 -20.16 42.69 18.54
C VAL A 282 -20.47 41.92 17.25
N PHE A 283 -19.49 41.79 16.35
CA PHE A 283 -19.66 41.04 15.11
C PHE A 283 -20.10 39.58 15.37
N LEU A 284 -19.40 38.86 16.24
CA LEU A 284 -19.69 37.44 16.51
C LEU A 284 -21.02 37.24 17.28
N ASN A 285 -21.26 38.02 18.33
CA ASN A 285 -22.39 37.77 19.23
C ASN A 285 -23.68 38.48 18.82
N GLU A 286 -23.61 39.54 18.03
CA GLU A 286 -24.79 40.26 17.54
C GLU A 286 -25.08 39.92 16.08
N LYS A 287 -24.15 40.18 15.15
CA LYS A 287 -24.37 39.90 13.72
C LYS A 287 -24.40 38.40 13.44
N CYS A 288 -23.45 37.64 13.96
CA CYS A 288 -23.37 36.19 13.76
C CYS A 288 -24.07 35.36 14.87
N LYS A 289 -25.00 35.98 15.60
CA LYS A 289 -25.77 35.32 16.68
C LYS A 289 -26.44 34.03 16.23
N ASN A 290 -26.97 34.03 15.00
CA ASN A 290 -27.70 32.91 14.42
C ASN A 290 -26.84 32.04 13.49
N ALA A 291 -25.50 32.15 13.57
CA ALA A 291 -24.60 31.24 12.86
C ALA A 291 -24.78 29.79 13.27
N LEU A 292 -24.59 28.90 12.30
CA LEU A 292 -24.59 27.45 12.48
C LEU A 292 -23.44 27.03 13.40
N ASN A 293 -23.59 25.92 14.12
CA ASN A 293 -22.44 25.27 14.71
C ASN A 293 -21.64 24.54 13.62
N LEU A 294 -20.35 24.34 13.86
CA LEU A 294 -19.48 23.63 12.91
C LEU A 294 -20.00 22.22 12.62
N ALA A 295 -20.50 21.51 13.63
CA ALA A 295 -21.10 20.19 13.46
C ALA A 295 -22.33 20.23 12.55
N ASP A 296 -23.22 21.22 12.73
CA ASP A 296 -24.43 21.39 11.91
C ASP A 296 -24.04 21.65 10.45
N PHE A 297 -23.08 22.54 10.23
CA PHE A 297 -22.53 22.81 8.90
C PHE A 297 -21.97 21.53 8.25
N ILE A 298 -21.15 20.76 8.98
CA ILE A 298 -20.58 19.49 8.49
C ILE A 298 -21.68 18.49 8.09
N ASN A 299 -22.76 18.41 8.86
CA ASN A 299 -23.88 17.51 8.59
C ASN A 299 -24.64 17.91 7.33
N THR A 300 -24.80 19.21 7.08
CA THR A 300 -25.43 19.72 5.85
C THR A 300 -24.55 19.63 4.61
N LEU A 301 -23.26 19.36 4.77
CA LEU A 301 -22.29 19.33 3.68
C LEU A 301 -22.54 18.13 2.76
N HIS A 302 -23.08 18.42 1.58
CA HIS A 302 -23.31 17.47 0.49
C HIS A 302 -22.19 17.57 -0.55
N VAL A 303 -21.45 16.48 -0.77
CA VAL A 303 -20.39 16.38 -1.79
C VAL A 303 -20.90 15.53 -2.96
N GLN A 304 -20.67 16.01 -4.18
CA GLN A 304 -21.15 15.39 -5.42
C GLN A 304 -20.03 14.63 -6.15
N VAL A 305 -20.40 13.75 -7.09
CA VAL A 305 -19.44 13.07 -7.98
C VAL A 305 -18.60 14.07 -8.78
N SER A 306 -19.19 15.21 -9.19
CA SER A 306 -18.47 16.29 -9.88
C SER A 306 -17.33 16.87 -9.04
N ASP A 307 -17.51 16.98 -7.72
CA ASP A 307 -16.51 17.49 -6.79
C ASP A 307 -15.32 16.54 -6.70
N LEU A 308 -15.60 15.24 -6.71
CA LEU A 308 -14.57 14.20 -6.75
C LEU A 308 -13.82 14.25 -8.07
N VAL A 309 -14.51 14.31 -9.21
CA VAL A 309 -13.89 14.39 -10.54
C VAL A 309 -13.03 15.65 -10.64
N HIS A 310 -13.51 16.78 -10.12
CA HIS A 310 -12.73 18.01 -10.05
C HIS A 310 -11.46 17.81 -9.21
N THR A 311 -11.59 17.25 -7.99
CA THR A 311 -10.46 16.93 -7.11
C THR A 311 -9.46 15.99 -7.78
N GLY A 312 -9.94 14.99 -8.51
CA GLY A 312 -9.09 14.09 -9.29
C GLY A 312 -8.26 14.80 -10.37
N LYS A 313 -8.76 15.93 -10.91
CA LYS A 313 -8.08 16.74 -11.93
C LYS A 313 -7.10 17.76 -11.33
N VAL A 314 -7.51 18.46 -10.27
CA VAL A 314 -6.71 19.56 -9.68
C VAL A 314 -5.83 19.12 -8.50
N GLY A 315 -6.07 17.91 -7.98
CA GLY A 315 -5.39 17.34 -6.82
C GLY A 315 -6.06 17.72 -5.49
N PHE A 316 -5.63 17.03 -4.43
CA PHE A 316 -6.20 17.15 -3.08
C PHE A 316 -6.30 18.59 -2.55
N VAL A 317 -5.20 19.36 -2.61
CA VAL A 317 -5.17 20.68 -1.96
C VAL A 317 -6.19 21.63 -2.60
N GLU A 318 -6.18 21.74 -3.92
CA GLU A 318 -7.08 22.63 -4.64
C GLU A 318 -8.52 22.11 -4.62
N GLY A 319 -8.71 20.80 -4.79
CA GLY A 319 -10.04 20.19 -4.83
C GLY A 319 -10.78 20.32 -3.51
N ILE A 320 -10.15 19.96 -2.39
CA ILE A 320 -10.78 20.07 -1.06
C ILE A 320 -10.97 21.53 -0.65
N THR A 321 -10.03 22.43 -1.00
CA THR A 321 -10.20 23.88 -0.79
C THR A 321 -11.44 24.38 -1.52
N THR A 322 -11.60 24.03 -2.79
CA THR A 322 -12.73 24.46 -3.62
C THR A 322 -14.06 24.00 -3.03
N ILE A 323 -14.17 22.72 -2.67
CA ILE A 323 -15.39 22.17 -2.05
C ILE A 323 -15.75 22.93 -0.76
N LEU A 324 -14.77 23.16 0.12
CA LEU A 324 -15.01 23.87 1.38
C LEU A 324 -15.47 25.31 1.14
N LEU A 325 -14.84 26.01 0.20
CA LEU A 325 -15.18 27.41 -0.11
C LEU A 325 -16.54 27.52 -0.80
N ASP A 326 -16.89 26.60 -1.69
CA ASP A 326 -18.21 26.56 -2.33
C ASP A 326 -19.30 26.38 -1.28
N LYS A 327 -19.12 25.40 -0.38
CA LYS A 327 -20.09 25.11 0.68
C LYS A 327 -20.20 26.24 1.71
N LEU A 328 -19.10 26.92 2.03
CA LEU A 328 -19.15 28.12 2.86
C LEU A 328 -19.81 29.30 2.16
N ARG A 329 -19.65 29.44 0.83
CA ARG A 329 -20.29 30.51 0.04
C ARG A 329 -21.80 30.34 -0.10
N GLU A 330 -22.29 29.11 -0.07
CA GLU A 330 -23.74 28.81 -0.01
C GLU A 330 -24.39 29.30 1.30
N VAL A 331 -23.59 29.52 2.35
CA VAL A 331 -24.05 30.04 3.64
C VAL A 331 -23.78 31.54 3.71
N ASP A 332 -24.83 32.30 4.06
CA ASP A 332 -24.73 33.74 4.35
C ASP A 332 -23.57 34.02 5.33
N ILE A 333 -22.84 35.11 5.11
CA ILE A 333 -21.62 35.41 5.84
C ILE A 333 -21.84 35.40 7.36
N TYR A 334 -22.95 35.96 7.84
CA TYR A 334 -23.28 36.03 9.27
C TYR A 334 -23.84 34.72 9.82
N LYS A 335 -24.12 33.74 8.95
CA LYS A 335 -24.58 32.40 9.33
C LYS A 335 -23.49 31.34 9.31
N ARG A 336 -22.28 31.67 8.82
CA ARG A 336 -21.15 30.73 8.72
C ARG A 336 -20.67 30.28 10.09
N PRO A 337 -20.25 29.01 10.24
CA PRO A 337 -19.82 28.45 11.53
C PRO A 337 -18.41 28.88 11.95
N LEU A 338 -17.68 29.60 11.09
CA LEU A 338 -16.30 29.99 11.34
C LEU A 338 -15.95 31.31 10.66
N HIS A 339 -15.05 32.06 11.27
CA HIS A 339 -14.50 33.30 10.73
C HIS A 339 -13.00 33.43 11.04
N CYS A 340 -12.24 33.98 10.10
CA CYS A 340 -10.84 34.35 10.33
C CYS A 340 -10.72 35.86 10.57
N THR A 341 -9.99 36.26 11.60
CA THR A 341 -9.81 37.68 11.96
C THR A 341 -8.47 38.26 11.50
N ASP A 342 -7.50 37.38 11.25
CA ASP A 342 -6.17 37.71 10.75
C ASP A 342 -5.61 36.48 10.01
N ALA A 343 -5.60 36.53 8.67
CA ALA A 343 -5.08 35.45 7.84
C ALA A 343 -3.58 35.21 8.02
N LYS A 344 -2.79 36.26 8.32
CA LYS A 344 -1.33 36.14 8.46
C LYS A 344 -0.96 35.41 9.74
N ARG A 345 -1.73 35.65 10.80
CA ARG A 345 -1.57 34.99 12.11
C ARG A 345 -2.50 33.79 12.28
N GLU A 346 -3.27 33.45 11.25
CA GLU A 346 -4.26 32.36 11.22
C GLU A 346 -5.17 32.34 12.46
N ILE A 347 -5.65 33.51 12.90
CA ILE A 347 -6.53 33.62 14.07
C ILE A 347 -7.99 33.35 13.66
N ILE A 348 -8.54 32.25 14.17
CA ILE A 348 -9.84 31.70 13.77
C ILE A 348 -10.76 31.64 14.97
N TYR A 349 -12.04 31.91 14.72
CA TYR A 349 -13.13 31.67 15.65
C TYR A 349 -14.10 30.68 15.02
N VAL A 350 -14.49 29.66 15.79
CA VAL A 350 -15.41 28.61 15.38
C VAL A 350 -16.58 28.62 16.34
N LYS A 351 -17.78 28.37 15.83
CA LYS A 351 -18.98 28.24 16.64
C LYS A 351 -19.28 26.78 16.93
N ASN A 352 -19.28 26.42 18.20
CA ASN A 352 -19.59 25.08 18.69
C ASN A 352 -20.53 25.18 19.89
N ALA A 353 -21.50 24.28 20.01
CA ALA A 353 -22.46 24.28 21.13
C ALA A 353 -23.11 25.67 21.39
N ASN A 354 -23.37 26.43 20.33
CA ASN A 354 -23.89 27.80 20.32
C ASN A 354 -22.97 28.87 20.94
N THR A 355 -21.71 28.55 21.19
CA THR A 355 -20.69 29.47 21.69
C THR A 355 -19.57 29.68 20.68
N TRP A 356 -19.05 30.91 20.61
CA TRP A 356 -17.87 31.24 19.81
C TRP A 356 -16.60 30.94 20.61
N GLU A 357 -15.73 30.14 20.03
CA GLU A 357 -14.47 29.73 20.62
C GLU A 357 -13.32 30.11 19.70
N LYS A 358 -12.23 30.59 20.28
CA LYS A 358 -10.99 30.79 19.54
C LYS A 358 -10.35 29.43 19.29
N GLU A 359 -9.98 29.17 18.05
CA GLU A 359 -9.30 27.93 17.66
C GLU A 359 -7.93 27.82 18.35
N SER A 360 -7.51 26.59 18.64
CA SER A 360 -6.19 26.27 19.20
C SER A 360 -5.07 26.45 18.17
N ASP A 361 -3.82 26.55 18.64
CA ASP A 361 -2.66 26.77 17.76
C ASP A 361 -2.44 25.64 16.74
N ASP A 362 -2.86 24.41 17.07
CA ASP A 362 -2.80 23.25 16.17
C ASP A 362 -3.97 23.18 15.16
N LYS A 363 -4.96 24.06 15.30
CA LYS A 363 -6.14 24.18 14.41
C LYS A 363 -6.91 22.88 14.26
N ALA A 364 -7.12 22.18 15.37
CA ALA A 364 -7.71 20.84 15.40
C ALA A 364 -9.08 20.78 14.71
N ASN A 365 -9.95 21.77 14.91
CA ASN A 365 -11.28 21.77 14.29
C ASN A 365 -11.18 21.97 12.77
N MET A 366 -10.27 22.83 12.31
CA MET A 366 -10.02 23.00 10.87
C MET A 366 -9.43 21.75 10.22
N LYS A 367 -8.42 21.13 10.83
CA LYS A 367 -7.85 19.86 10.32
C LYS A 367 -8.91 18.76 10.27
N ARG A 368 -9.77 18.70 11.29
CA ARG A 368 -10.92 17.76 11.32
C ARG A 368 -11.90 18.04 10.19
N LEU A 369 -12.28 19.30 9.97
CA LEU A 369 -13.18 19.71 8.89
C LEU A 369 -12.65 19.27 7.52
N VAL A 370 -11.38 19.56 7.22
CA VAL A 370 -10.71 19.15 5.97
C VAL A 370 -10.77 17.64 5.79
N ASN A 371 -10.44 16.87 6.82
CA ASN A 371 -10.47 15.41 6.75
C ASN A 371 -11.88 14.85 6.53
N ILE A 372 -12.91 15.46 7.13
CA ILE A 372 -14.30 15.02 6.92
C ILE A 372 -14.73 15.27 5.47
N VAL A 373 -14.42 16.44 4.91
CA VAL A 373 -14.73 16.76 3.51
C VAL A 373 -13.95 15.85 2.56
N ALA A 374 -12.66 15.65 2.80
CA ALA A 374 -11.85 14.73 2.00
C ALA A 374 -12.41 13.30 1.99
N ARG A 375 -12.86 12.79 3.15
CA ARG A 375 -13.51 11.48 3.24
C ARG A 375 -14.85 11.43 2.50
N LYS A 376 -15.72 12.43 2.69
CA LYS A 376 -17.01 12.52 1.97
C LYS A 376 -16.81 12.58 0.46
N ASN A 377 -15.77 13.29 0.01
CA ASN A 377 -15.38 13.40 -1.39
C ASN A 377 -14.89 12.08 -1.96
N LEU A 378 -13.92 11.43 -1.30
CA LEU A 378 -13.39 10.13 -1.74
C LEU A 378 -14.48 9.04 -1.74
N ALA A 379 -15.45 9.10 -0.82
CA ALA A 379 -16.58 8.17 -0.81
C ALA A 379 -17.44 8.24 -2.09
N GLN A 380 -17.42 9.37 -2.83
CA GLN A 380 -18.10 9.48 -4.13
C GLN A 380 -17.49 8.59 -5.22
N LEU A 381 -16.32 7.99 -4.96
CA LEU A 381 -15.64 7.12 -5.92
C LEU A 381 -16.46 5.86 -6.23
N SER A 382 -17.23 5.39 -5.23
CA SER A 382 -18.22 4.31 -5.40
C SER A 382 -19.29 4.66 -6.43
N ARG A 383 -19.92 5.84 -6.29
CA ARG A 383 -20.93 6.35 -7.22
C ARG A 383 -20.36 6.62 -8.60
N TRP A 384 -19.15 7.17 -8.68
CA TRP A 384 -18.46 7.36 -9.96
C TRP A 384 -18.28 6.01 -10.68
N ALA A 385 -17.92 4.94 -9.95
CA ALA A 385 -17.78 3.59 -10.50
C ALA A 385 -19.11 2.99 -10.99
N GLU A 386 -20.22 3.24 -10.28
CA GLU A 386 -21.57 2.86 -10.71
C GLU A 386 -21.95 3.55 -12.04
N GLU A 387 -21.59 4.82 -12.21
CA GLU A 387 -21.83 5.61 -13.43
C GLU A 387 -20.89 5.26 -14.59
N ASN A 388 -19.76 4.61 -14.32
CA ASN A 388 -18.70 4.32 -15.31
C ASN A 388 -18.26 2.85 -15.27
N PRO A 389 -19.15 1.86 -15.52
CA PRO A 389 -18.88 0.43 -15.29
C PRO A 389 -17.69 -0.14 -16.08
N ASP A 390 -17.30 0.50 -17.18
CA ASP A 390 -16.11 0.17 -17.97
C ASP A 390 -14.80 0.32 -17.18
N PHE A 391 -14.83 0.92 -15.98
CA PHE A 391 -13.69 0.93 -15.06
C PHE A 391 -13.25 -0.48 -14.63
N LEU A 392 -14.11 -1.49 -14.76
CA LEU A 392 -13.77 -2.89 -14.51
C LEU A 392 -12.87 -3.50 -15.60
N ILE A 393 -12.79 -2.85 -16.77
CA ILE A 393 -11.95 -3.27 -17.89
C ILE A 393 -10.56 -2.68 -17.69
N LEU A 394 -9.57 -3.53 -17.40
CA LEU A 394 -8.17 -3.12 -17.24
C LEU A 394 -7.69 -2.33 -18.47
N ASP A 395 -6.91 -1.28 -18.20
CA ASP A 395 -6.36 -0.33 -19.18
C ASP A 395 -7.39 0.46 -20.01
N SER A 396 -8.69 0.33 -19.72
CA SER A 396 -9.70 1.21 -20.29
C SER A 396 -9.46 2.67 -19.87
N LYS A 397 -10.03 3.60 -20.64
CA LYS A 397 -10.01 5.02 -20.26
C LYS A 397 -10.65 5.22 -18.87
N ALA A 398 -11.77 4.56 -18.60
CA ALA A 398 -12.48 4.64 -17.32
C ALA A 398 -11.66 4.04 -16.17
N TYR A 399 -10.96 2.92 -16.38
CA TYR A 399 -10.08 2.34 -15.35
C TYR A 399 -8.95 3.30 -14.98
N ASN A 400 -8.28 3.86 -16.00
CA ASN A 400 -7.21 4.83 -15.77
C ASN A 400 -7.73 6.09 -15.07
N GLU A 401 -8.90 6.59 -15.44
CA GLU A 401 -9.55 7.71 -14.76
C GLU A 401 -9.90 7.39 -13.31
N TYR A 402 -10.46 6.21 -13.02
CA TYR A 402 -10.77 5.76 -11.66
C TYR A 402 -9.53 5.78 -10.75
N ILE A 403 -8.43 5.18 -11.23
CA ILE A 403 -7.16 5.14 -10.48
C ILE A 403 -6.60 6.55 -10.29
N GLN A 404 -6.57 7.38 -11.34
CA GLN A 404 -6.06 8.75 -11.24
C GLN A 404 -6.90 9.61 -10.28
N ILE A 405 -8.23 9.54 -10.36
CA ILE A 405 -9.14 10.26 -9.46
C ILE A 405 -8.88 9.83 -8.01
N GLY A 406 -8.82 8.52 -7.75
CA GLY A 406 -8.53 7.98 -6.42
C GLY A 406 -7.17 8.46 -5.90
N MET A 407 -6.10 8.31 -6.70
CA MET A 407 -4.75 8.71 -6.31
C MET A 407 -4.61 10.21 -6.02
N ASN A 408 -5.21 11.06 -6.85
CA ASN A 408 -5.10 12.51 -6.68
C ASN A 408 -5.98 13.03 -5.53
N SER A 409 -6.99 12.25 -5.09
CA SER A 409 -7.93 12.61 -4.03
C SER A 409 -7.51 12.13 -2.63
N THR A 410 -6.43 11.37 -2.47
CA THR A 410 -5.99 10.83 -1.16
C THR A 410 -4.95 11.69 -0.44
N GLY A 411 -4.43 12.75 -1.09
CA GLY A 411 -3.48 13.67 -0.46
C GLY A 411 -2.03 13.19 -0.40
N GLY A 412 -1.70 12.06 -1.04
CA GLY A 412 -0.35 11.54 -1.19
C GLY A 412 0.08 10.58 -0.07
N THR A 413 1.38 10.52 0.21
CA THR A 413 1.94 9.73 1.33
C THR A 413 1.50 10.30 2.69
N VAL A 414 1.70 9.53 3.76
CA VAL A 414 1.38 9.97 5.13
C VAL A 414 2.06 11.30 5.47
N GLU A 415 3.33 11.51 5.09
CA GLU A 415 4.01 12.80 5.34
C GLU A 415 3.46 13.94 4.48
N GLN A 416 2.98 13.64 3.27
CA GLN A 416 2.39 14.63 2.37
C GLN A 416 0.98 15.02 2.80
N GLN A 417 0.21 14.09 3.37
CA GLN A 417 -1.15 14.32 3.84
C GLN A 417 -1.20 15.44 4.88
N GLU A 418 -0.35 15.40 5.91
CA GLU A 418 -0.34 16.44 6.95
C GLU A 418 -0.05 17.83 6.35
N LYS A 419 0.99 17.93 5.51
CA LYS A 419 1.36 19.18 4.82
C LYS A 419 0.26 19.68 3.88
N ASN A 420 -0.42 18.77 3.20
CA ASN A 420 -1.49 19.11 2.27
C ASN A 420 -2.75 19.57 3.02
N ILE A 421 -3.08 18.95 4.15
CA ILE A 421 -4.16 19.42 5.04
C ILE A 421 -3.85 20.83 5.54
N GLU A 422 -2.63 21.10 5.98
CA GLU A 422 -2.23 22.44 6.43
C GLU A 422 -2.34 23.49 5.32
N LYS A 423 -1.98 23.13 4.08
CA LYS A 423 -2.17 24.01 2.90
C LYS A 423 -3.64 24.30 2.63
N VAL A 424 -4.52 23.27 2.70
CA VAL A 424 -5.96 23.46 2.55
C VAL A 424 -6.48 24.43 3.61
N VAL A 425 -6.10 24.22 4.89
CA VAL A 425 -6.48 25.13 5.97
C VAL A 425 -6.04 26.55 5.64
N SER A 426 -4.77 26.77 5.33
CA SER A 426 -4.25 28.11 5.03
C SER A 426 -4.97 28.79 3.85
N ASN A 427 -5.30 28.04 2.79
CA ASN A 427 -6.04 28.56 1.64
C ASN A 427 -7.48 28.95 1.99
N VAL A 428 -8.17 28.13 2.80
CA VAL A 428 -9.51 28.44 3.29
C VAL A 428 -9.48 29.71 4.13
N LEU A 429 -8.53 29.83 5.07
CA LEU A 429 -8.43 30.98 5.98
C LEU A 429 -8.28 32.32 5.26
N LYS A 430 -7.46 32.36 4.21
CA LYS A 430 -7.29 33.56 3.38
C LYS A 430 -8.60 34.03 2.76
N SER A 431 -9.49 33.10 2.43
CA SER A 431 -10.77 33.39 1.76
C SER A 431 -11.93 33.69 2.72
N VAL A 432 -11.83 33.26 3.99
CA VAL A 432 -12.86 33.45 5.02
C VAL A 432 -12.49 34.53 6.05
N THR A 433 -11.50 35.35 5.73
CA THR A 433 -11.08 36.47 6.58
C THR A 433 -12.12 37.58 6.54
N ILE A 434 -12.49 38.09 7.72
CA ILE A 434 -13.43 39.18 7.88
C ILE A 434 -12.85 40.44 7.24
N ASP A 435 -13.59 41.04 6.32
CA ASP A 435 -13.29 42.39 5.83
C ASP A 435 -13.68 43.43 6.89
N LYS A 436 -12.70 43.81 7.70
CA LYS A 436 -12.89 44.80 8.77
C LYS A 436 -13.21 46.21 8.25
N HIS A 437 -12.96 46.51 6.98
CA HIS A 437 -13.30 47.80 6.38
C HIS A 437 -14.77 47.82 5.99
N GLN A 438 -15.23 46.76 5.31
CA GLN A 438 -16.65 46.58 4.97
C GLN A 438 -17.55 46.53 6.22
N GLU A 439 -17.09 45.88 7.29
CA GLU A 439 -17.85 45.79 8.54
C GLU A 439 -17.95 47.10 9.31
N ARG A 440 -17.06 48.08 9.05
CA ARG A 440 -17.17 49.42 9.64
C ARG A 440 -18.23 50.24 8.90
N LEU A 441 -18.23 50.19 7.57
CA LEU A 441 -19.17 50.93 6.72
C LEU A 441 -20.63 50.49 6.86
N SER A 442 -20.88 49.27 7.35
CA SER A 442 -22.24 48.75 7.59
C SER A 442 -22.81 49.08 8.96
N ASN A 443 -22.01 49.71 9.84
CA ASN A 443 -22.45 50.15 11.17
C ASN A 443 -22.75 51.66 11.22
N ASP A 444 -22.49 52.39 10.14
CA ASP A 444 -22.93 53.77 9.89
C ASP A 444 -24.24 53.73 9.06
#